data_AF-A0A2D8VEG5-F1
#
_entry.id   AF-A0A2D8VEG5-F1
#
_cell.length_a   1.000
_cell.length_b   1.000
_cell.length_c   1.000
_cell.angle_alpha   90.00
_cell.angle_beta   90.00
_cell.angle_gamma   90.00
#
_symmetry.space_group_name_H-M   'P 1'
#
loop_
_entity.id
_entity.type
_entity.pdbx_description
1 polymer ?
#
loop_
_entity_poly.entity_id
_entity_poly.type
_entity_poly.pdbx_seq_one_letter_code
_entity_poly.pdbx_strand_id
1 'polypeptide(L)'
;MKSQVWPVILCSMMTIGCSHYGDSSLVGLSDREYDLWNAWQDNRIPTFDYLNGMIDLAIERSARNFSQRRYLLARSPKWSPSLHPRPDVKLRKLIIESHRHGRIDESEHDALMDRLPELHRQWSDQRRLLTRDRFHLGYER
;
A
#
# COMPACT_ATOMS: atom_id res chain seq x y z
N MET A 1 -27.25 25.74 -66.03
CA MET A 1 -25.92 26.04 -66.61
C MET A 1 -25.06 26.65 -65.51
N LYS A 2 -23.90 26.03 -65.22
CA LYS A 2 -22.75 26.47 -64.37
C LYS A 2 -23.11 26.81 -62.90
N SER A 3 -23.02 25.90 -61.91
CA SER A 3 -21.83 25.20 -61.40
C SER A 3 -20.67 26.14 -61.05
N GLN A 4 -20.61 26.58 -59.79
CA GLN A 4 -19.37 27.05 -59.18
C GLN A 4 -19.07 26.21 -57.93
N VAL A 5 -17.92 25.56 -58.03
CA VAL A 5 -17.35 24.56 -57.15
C VAL A 5 -16.63 25.28 -56.03
N TRP A 6 -16.96 24.97 -54.78
CA TRP A 6 -16.14 25.34 -53.63
C TRP A 6 -15.18 24.19 -53.32
N PRO A 7 -13.89 24.46 -53.11
CA PRO A 7 -12.94 23.41 -52.74
C PRO A 7 -13.23 22.92 -51.33
N VAL A 8 -13.51 21.63 -51.25
CA VAL A 8 -13.46 20.81 -50.05
C VAL A 8 -12.02 20.84 -49.52
N ILE A 9 -11.76 21.59 -48.45
CA ILE A 9 -10.57 21.38 -47.63
C ILE A 9 -11.00 20.54 -46.43
N LEU A 10 -10.82 19.24 -46.64
CA LEU A 10 -10.76 18.18 -45.64
C LEU A 10 -9.69 18.54 -44.60
N CYS A 11 -10.08 19.21 -43.51
CA CYS A 11 -9.28 19.20 -42.30
C CYS A 11 -9.62 17.92 -41.54
N SER A 12 -8.98 16.84 -41.97
CA SER A 12 -8.91 15.56 -41.26
C SER A 12 -8.11 15.77 -39.98
N MET A 13 -8.74 16.37 -38.97
CA MET A 13 -8.26 16.19 -37.60
C MET A 13 -8.71 14.82 -37.15
N MET A 14 -7.85 13.86 -37.48
CA MET A 14 -7.70 12.61 -36.78
C MET A 14 -7.85 12.85 -35.27
N THR A 15 -9.02 12.52 -34.73
CA THR A 15 -9.20 12.10 -33.35
C THR A 15 -8.52 10.74 -33.20
N ILE A 16 -7.18 10.73 -33.35
CA ILE A 16 -6.34 9.65 -32.86
C ILE A 16 -6.61 9.57 -31.37
N GLY A 17 -6.96 8.36 -30.96
CA GLY A 17 -7.52 8.08 -29.66
C GLY A 17 -6.68 8.68 -28.56
N CYS A 18 -7.39 9.14 -27.53
CA CYS A 18 -6.89 9.19 -26.17
C CYS A 18 -6.45 7.77 -25.75
N SER A 19 -5.30 7.34 -26.26
CA SER A 19 -4.61 6.10 -25.93
C SER A 19 -3.22 6.46 -25.44
N HIS A 20 -3.20 7.28 -24.40
CA HIS A 20 -2.18 7.22 -23.38
C HIS A 20 -2.84 7.77 -22.12
N TYR A 21 -3.56 6.87 -21.44
CA TYR A 21 -3.56 6.93 -19.98
C TYR A 21 -2.10 6.91 -19.58
N GLY A 22 -1.54 8.10 -19.39
CA GLY A 22 -0.27 8.30 -18.72
C GLY A 22 -0.43 7.70 -17.34
N ASP A 23 0.05 6.47 -17.24
CA ASP A 23 0.66 5.91 -16.06
C ASP A 23 -0.19 6.00 -14.79
N SER A 24 -1.11 5.04 -14.65
CA SER A 24 -1.69 4.65 -13.36
C SER A 24 -0.64 3.97 -12.44
N SER A 25 0.63 4.40 -12.46
CA SER A 25 1.71 3.90 -11.60
C SER A 25 1.77 4.62 -10.25
N LEU A 26 0.77 5.42 -9.88
CA LEU A 26 0.60 5.92 -8.50
C LEU A 26 0.41 4.79 -7.47
N VAL A 27 0.22 3.54 -7.93
CA VAL A 27 0.32 2.31 -7.14
C VAL A 27 0.90 1.18 -7.99
N GLY A 28 2.11 1.35 -8.54
CA GLY A 28 2.89 0.22 -9.05
C GLY A 28 3.35 -0.64 -7.87
N LEU A 29 2.59 -1.69 -7.51
CA LEU A 29 3.15 -2.79 -6.73
C LEU A 29 4.16 -3.48 -7.66
N SER A 30 5.44 -3.53 -7.27
CA SER A 30 6.43 -4.37 -7.92
C SER A 30 5.94 -5.81 -7.98
N ASP A 31 6.41 -6.61 -8.95
CA ASP A 31 5.98 -8.01 -9.13
C ASP A 31 6.12 -8.83 -7.82
N ARG A 32 7.18 -8.57 -7.05
CA ARG A 32 7.37 -9.12 -5.69
C ARG A 32 6.28 -8.72 -4.70
N GLU A 33 5.81 -7.47 -4.75
CA GLU A 33 4.73 -6.96 -3.90
C GLU A 33 3.35 -7.51 -4.30
N TYR A 34 3.15 -7.82 -5.59
CA TYR A 34 1.93 -8.44 -6.11
C TYR A 34 1.82 -9.91 -5.67
N ASP A 35 2.92 -10.66 -5.77
CA ASP A 35 3.01 -12.05 -5.33
C ASP A 35 2.78 -12.19 -3.81
N LEU A 36 3.28 -11.23 -3.02
CA LEU A 36 3.10 -11.20 -1.57
C LEU A 36 1.65 -10.88 -1.17
N TRP A 37 0.95 -10.02 -1.92
CA TRP A 37 -0.46 -9.72 -1.69
C TRP A 37 -1.38 -10.88 -2.10
N ASN A 38 -1.04 -11.62 -3.15
CA ASN A 38 -1.80 -12.80 -3.59
C ASN A 38 -1.58 -13.99 -2.66
N ALA A 39 -0.34 -14.23 -2.21
CA ALA A 39 -0.06 -15.23 -1.18
C ALA A 39 -0.75 -14.91 0.16
N TRP A 40 -1.00 -13.63 0.45
CA TRP A 40 -1.82 -13.17 1.59
C TRP A 40 -3.31 -13.56 1.47
N GLN A 41 -3.84 -13.79 0.26
CA GLN A 41 -5.23 -14.22 0.03
C GLN A 41 -5.41 -15.74 -0.09
N ASP A 42 -4.34 -16.49 -0.37
CA ASP A 42 -4.43 -17.87 -0.86
C ASP A 42 -4.51 -18.96 0.23
N ASN A 43 -4.79 -18.62 1.50
CA ASN A 43 -4.91 -19.55 2.65
C ASN A 43 -3.71 -20.51 2.86
N ARG A 44 -2.53 -20.20 2.31
CA ARG A 44 -1.32 -21.00 2.54
C ARG A 44 -0.70 -20.59 3.88
N ILE A 45 -0.44 -21.57 4.74
CA ILE A 45 0.27 -21.33 6.01
C ILE A 45 1.74 -21.01 5.67
N PRO A 46 2.24 -19.81 6.01
CA PRO A 46 3.55 -19.35 5.55
C PRO A 46 4.73 -19.94 6.33
N THR A 47 5.90 -20.02 5.66
CA THR A 47 7.18 -20.45 6.25
C THR A 47 7.89 -19.29 6.97
N PHE A 48 8.94 -19.60 7.76
CA PHE A 48 9.73 -18.60 8.48
C PHE A 48 10.31 -17.52 7.56
N ASP A 49 11.05 -17.90 6.51
CA ASP A 49 11.65 -16.95 5.55
C ASP A 49 10.62 -16.01 4.93
N TYR A 50 9.44 -16.55 4.63
CA TYR A 50 8.35 -15.78 4.07
C TYR A 50 7.81 -14.75 5.07
N LEU A 51 7.54 -15.18 6.31
CA LEU A 51 7.08 -14.29 7.39
C LEU A 51 8.11 -13.21 7.69
N ASN A 52 9.39 -13.56 7.70
CA ASN A 52 10.49 -12.64 7.93
C ASN A 52 10.56 -11.56 6.82
N GLY A 53 10.48 -11.98 5.55
CA GLY A 53 10.43 -11.07 4.40
C GLY A 53 9.17 -10.19 4.40
N MET A 54 8.05 -10.69 4.91
CA MET A 54 6.84 -9.87 5.06
C MET A 54 6.98 -8.78 6.12
N ILE A 55 7.70 -9.05 7.23
CA ILE A 55 8.00 -8.03 8.24
C ILE A 55 8.85 -6.92 7.61
N ASP A 56 9.90 -7.27 6.86
CA ASP A 56 10.77 -6.30 6.19
C ASP A 56 10.00 -5.40 5.23
N LEU A 57 9.18 -6.02 4.37
CA LEU A 57 8.36 -5.29 3.42
C LEU A 57 7.34 -4.39 4.13
N ALA A 58 6.74 -4.87 5.23
CA ALA A 58 5.79 -4.08 5.98
C ALA A 58 6.44 -2.82 6.60
N ILE A 59 7.68 -2.93 7.08
CA ILE A 59 8.45 -1.80 7.62
C ILE A 59 8.69 -0.77 6.52
N GLU A 60 9.22 -1.22 5.38
CA GLU A 60 9.53 -0.36 4.24
C GLU A 60 8.27 0.33 3.71
N ARG A 61 7.21 -0.44 3.46
CA ARG A 61 5.95 0.07 2.93
C ARG A 61 5.25 1.01 3.89
N SER A 62 5.30 0.74 5.19
CA SER A 62 4.76 1.64 6.22
C SER A 62 5.48 2.98 6.19
N ALA A 63 6.82 2.98 6.09
CA ALA A 63 7.61 4.21 6.02
C ALA A 63 7.32 5.00 4.73
N ARG A 64 7.35 4.31 3.58
CA ARG A 64 7.14 4.89 2.25
C ARG A 64 5.73 5.46 2.08
N ASN A 65 4.72 4.70 2.48
CA ASN A 65 3.34 5.17 2.42
C ASN A 65 3.13 6.39 3.31
N PHE A 66 3.71 6.37 4.52
CA PHE A 66 3.62 7.50 5.42
C PHE A 66 4.27 8.74 4.83
N SER A 67 5.51 8.65 4.33
CA SER A 67 6.21 9.81 3.76
C SER A 67 5.47 10.40 2.56
N GLN A 68 4.97 9.55 1.64
CA GLN A 68 4.29 9.99 0.43
C GLN A 68 2.88 10.55 0.71
N ARG A 69 2.17 9.99 1.68
CA ARG A 69 0.74 10.28 1.91
C ARG A 69 0.48 11.08 3.18
N ARG A 70 1.50 11.48 3.94
CA ARG A 70 1.38 12.17 5.23
C ARG A 70 0.36 13.31 5.20
N TYR A 71 0.46 14.18 4.20
CA TYR A 71 -0.43 15.33 4.07
C TYR A 71 -1.89 14.93 3.83
N LEU A 72 -2.12 13.95 2.95
CA LEU A 72 -3.46 13.40 2.69
C LEU A 72 -4.03 12.72 3.93
N LEU A 73 -3.20 11.97 4.66
CA LEU A 73 -3.57 11.30 5.90
C LEU A 73 -3.96 12.31 6.99
N ALA A 74 -3.20 13.42 7.10
CA ALA A 74 -3.51 14.48 8.06
C ALA A 74 -4.84 15.16 7.73
N ARG A 75 -5.18 15.37 6.45
CA ARG A 75 -6.44 16.02 6.04
C ARG A 75 -7.65 15.09 6.00
N SER A 76 -7.43 13.77 6.03
CA SER A 76 -8.53 12.80 5.93
C SER A 76 -9.54 12.99 7.06
N PRO A 77 -10.84 13.12 6.81
CA PRO A 77 -11.83 13.34 7.86
C PRO A 77 -11.96 12.15 8.82
N LYS A 78 -11.48 10.96 8.44
CA LYS A 78 -11.46 9.78 9.31
C LYS A 78 -10.12 9.06 9.22
N TRP A 79 -9.69 8.54 10.37
CA TRP A 79 -8.61 7.57 10.46
C TRP A 79 -9.11 6.20 10.01
N SER A 80 -9.24 6.01 8.70
CA SER A 80 -9.58 4.69 8.19
C SER A 80 -8.39 3.75 8.37
N PRO A 81 -8.59 2.52 8.90
CA PRO A 81 -7.59 1.45 8.82
C PRO A 81 -7.13 1.16 7.39
N SER A 82 -7.91 1.52 6.37
CA SER A 82 -7.50 1.45 4.97
C SER A 82 -6.45 2.50 4.59
N LEU A 83 -6.42 3.64 5.27
CA LEU A 83 -5.50 4.75 5.01
C LEU A 83 -4.23 4.66 5.87
N HIS A 84 -4.34 4.22 7.13
CA HIS A 84 -3.19 3.99 8.01
C HIS A 84 -3.26 2.60 8.67
N PRO A 85 -2.89 1.54 7.94
CA PRO A 85 -3.05 0.16 8.39
C PRO A 85 -2.13 -0.20 9.56
N ARG A 86 -2.54 -1.20 10.34
CA ARG A 86 -1.78 -1.86 11.42
C ARG A 86 -1.20 -3.20 10.93
N PRO A 87 -0.04 -3.21 10.24
CA PRO A 87 0.55 -4.45 9.72
C PRO A 87 0.97 -5.41 10.84
N ASP A 88 1.40 -4.87 11.99
CA ASP A 88 1.80 -5.62 13.19
C ASP A 88 0.73 -6.62 13.65
N VAL A 89 -0.53 -6.20 13.69
CA VAL A 89 -1.64 -7.03 14.18
C VAL A 89 -1.90 -8.22 13.25
N LYS A 90 -1.80 -8.01 11.94
CA LYS A 90 -2.03 -9.07 10.94
C LYS A 90 -0.87 -10.05 10.91
N LEU A 91 0.37 -9.56 10.92
CA LEU A 91 1.56 -10.41 10.92
C LEU A 91 1.63 -11.27 12.18
N ARG A 92 1.28 -10.70 13.35
CA ARG A 92 1.13 -11.47 14.60
C ARG A 92 0.21 -12.67 14.45
N LYS A 93 -0.96 -12.49 13.82
CA LYS A 93 -1.91 -13.60 13.60
C LYS A 93 -1.31 -14.69 12.72
N LEU A 94 -0.63 -14.30 11.64
CA LEU A 94 -0.01 -15.24 10.72
C LEU A 94 1.14 -16.02 11.37
N ILE A 95 1.96 -15.36 12.19
CA ILE A 95 3.03 -16.01 12.96
C ILE A 95 2.44 -17.04 13.93
N ILE A 96 1.40 -16.66 14.68
CA ILE A 96 0.71 -17.55 15.61
C ILE A 96 0.10 -18.75 14.86
N GLU A 97 -0.52 -18.53 13.70
CA GLU A 97 -1.11 -19.59 12.89
C GLU A 97 -0.02 -20.53 12.33
N SER A 98 1.07 -20.00 11.79
CA SER A 98 2.20 -20.81 11.31
C SER A 98 2.80 -21.67 12.41
N HIS A 99 2.96 -21.12 13.61
CA HIS A 99 3.46 -21.86 14.77
C HIS A 99 2.47 -22.96 15.18
N ARG A 100 1.18 -22.62 15.30
CA ARG A 100 0.11 -23.59 15.63
C ARG A 100 0.05 -24.78 14.65
N HIS A 101 0.40 -24.54 13.39
CA HIS A 101 0.41 -25.56 12.34
C HIS A 101 1.77 -26.27 12.18
N GLY A 102 2.75 -26.01 13.05
CA GLY A 102 4.08 -26.62 13.01
C GLY A 102 4.89 -26.27 11.76
N ARG A 103 4.58 -25.14 11.11
CA ARG A 103 5.33 -24.64 9.95
C ARG A 103 6.58 -23.86 10.34
N ILE A 104 6.57 -23.33 11.55
CA ILE A 104 7.72 -22.73 12.20
C ILE A 104 7.85 -23.35 13.59
N ASP A 105 9.07 -23.45 14.09
CA ASP A 105 9.33 -23.91 15.47
C ASP A 105 9.23 -22.76 16.50
N GLU A 106 9.39 -23.10 17.78
CA GLU A 106 9.33 -22.12 18.87
C GLU A 106 10.41 -21.03 18.74
N SER A 107 11.62 -21.41 18.31
CA SER A 107 12.74 -20.47 18.16
C SER A 107 12.51 -19.47 17.02
N GLU A 108 11.95 -19.97 15.91
CA GLU A 108 11.54 -19.17 14.75
C GLU A 108 10.34 -18.27 15.10
N HIS A 109 9.37 -18.79 15.86
CA HIS A 109 8.25 -18.02 16.39
C HIS A 109 8.73 -16.84 17.24
N ASP A 110 9.59 -17.10 18.22
CA ASP A 110 10.12 -16.08 19.12
C ASP A 110 10.92 -15.02 18.36
N ALA A 111 11.79 -15.46 17.44
CA ALA A 111 12.55 -14.57 16.59
C ALA A 111 11.65 -13.64 15.76
N LEU A 112 10.53 -14.13 15.20
CA LEU A 112 9.57 -13.30 14.46
C LEU A 112 8.80 -12.35 15.39
N MET A 113 8.42 -12.82 16.58
CA MET A 113 7.67 -12.04 17.56
C MET A 113 8.48 -10.88 18.13
N ASP A 114 9.80 -11.05 18.29
CA ASP A 114 10.73 -10.02 18.74
C ASP A 114 10.88 -8.87 17.74
N ARG A 115 10.58 -9.10 16.46
CA ARG A 115 10.64 -8.07 15.41
C ARG A 115 9.37 -7.23 15.31
N LEU A 116 8.21 -7.78 15.69
CA LEU A 116 6.92 -7.08 15.60
C LEU A 116 6.82 -5.77 16.39
N PRO A 117 7.45 -5.61 17.56
CA PRO A 117 7.50 -4.33 18.28
C PRO A 117 8.02 -3.16 17.44
N GLU A 118 8.93 -3.39 16.49
CA GLU A 118 9.45 -2.31 15.63
C GLU A 118 8.35 -1.76 14.71
N LEU A 119 7.57 -2.65 14.08
CA LEU A 119 6.41 -2.26 13.27
C LEU A 119 5.37 -1.49 14.10
N HIS A 120 5.13 -1.94 15.33
CA HIS A 120 4.20 -1.26 16.24
C HIS A 120 4.70 0.14 16.61
N ARG A 121 5.98 0.26 16.97
CA ARG A 121 6.62 1.53 17.31
C ARG A 121 6.54 2.52 16.15
N GLN A 122 6.95 2.08 14.96
CA GLN A 122 6.88 2.88 13.74
C GLN A 122 5.46 3.38 13.46
N TRP A 123 4.45 2.51 13.57
CA TRP A 123 3.05 2.92 13.39
C TRP A 123 2.60 3.93 14.46
N SER A 124 2.99 3.72 15.72
CA SER A 124 2.64 4.61 16.83
C SER A 124 3.24 6.01 16.66
N ASP A 125 4.51 6.08 16.25
CA ASP A 125 5.19 7.35 15.99
C ASP A 125 4.53 8.11 14.84
N GLN A 126 4.20 7.40 13.77
CA GLN A 126 3.44 7.95 12.65
C GLN A 126 2.08 8.50 13.08
N ARG A 127 1.35 7.77 13.95
CA ARG A 127 0.08 8.26 14.52
C ARG A 127 0.28 9.55 15.30
N ARG A 128 1.29 9.60 16.16
CA ARG A 128 1.58 10.80 16.97
C ARG A 128 1.88 12.00 16.08
N LEU A 129 2.69 11.83 15.04
CA LEU A 129 2.99 12.88 14.08
C LEU A 129 1.74 13.36 13.34
N LEU A 130 0.90 12.45 12.86
CA LEU A 130 -0.35 12.81 12.17
C LEU A 130 -1.34 13.52 13.09
N THR A 131 -1.47 13.09 14.34
CA THR A 131 -2.31 13.79 15.34
C THR A 131 -1.83 15.22 15.54
N ARG A 132 -0.52 15.43 15.67
CA ARG A 132 0.07 16.77 15.78
C ARG A 132 -0.18 17.61 14.52
N ASP A 133 0.00 17.03 13.34
CA ASP A 133 -0.21 17.76 12.08
C ASP A 133 -1.69 18.12 11.87
N ARG A 134 -2.61 17.23 12.26
CA ARG A 134 -4.06 17.51 12.28
C ARG A 134 -4.42 18.68 13.17
N PHE A 135 -3.85 18.70 14.38
CA PHE A 135 -4.04 19.79 15.33
C PHE A 135 -3.62 21.12 14.72
N HIS A 136 -2.43 21.20 14.10
CA HIS A 136 -1.96 22.40 13.43
C HIS A 136 -2.83 22.83 12.24
N LEU A 137 -3.47 21.88 11.56
CA LEU A 137 -4.36 22.14 10.43
C LEU A 137 -5.81 22.44 10.86
N GLY A 138 -6.12 22.38 12.16
CA GLY A 138 -7.49 22.59 12.67
C GLY A 138 -8.45 21.42 12.39
N TYR A 139 -7.95 20.25 11.99
CA TYR A 139 -8.74 19.03 11.75
C TYR A 139 -8.86 18.18 13.02
N GLU A 140 -9.24 18.79 14.14
CA GLU A 140 -9.51 18.05 15.37
C GLU A 140 -10.79 17.21 15.23
N ARG A 141 -10.69 15.96 15.69
CA ARG A 141 -11.67 14.85 15.70
C ARG A 141 -11.40 13.78 14.64
#